data_AF-A0A940LNK3-F1
#
_entry.id   AF-A0A940LNK3-F1
#
_cell.length_a   1.000
_cell.length_b   1.000
_cell.length_c   1.000
_cell.angle_alpha   90.00
_cell.angle_beta   90.00
_cell.angle_gamma   90.00
#
_symmetry.space_group_name_H-M   'P 1'
#
loop_
_entity.id
_entity.type
_entity.pdbx_description
1 polymer ?
#
loop_
_entity_poly.entity_id
_entity_poly.type
_entity_poly.pdbx_seq_one_letter_code
_entity_poly.pdbx_strand_id
1 'polypeptide(L)'
;MGIFSNIMGKIFGHKPQAAPAPSPAPAAPAPAPTAVAVAPAAEPPPVVDVAAMLDDMAAAAPQKLDWRHSIVDLMKLVGMESSLAERKELAEELGYGGDKSDTAAMNIWLHKQVIRKLSENGGKVPAELLD
;
A
#
# COMPACT_ATOMS: atom_id res chain seq x y z
N MET A 1 -19.28 1.98 5.76
CA MET A 1 -18.00 1.73 5.07
C MET A 1 -17.00 1.37 6.15
N GLY A 2 -16.42 0.17 6.12
CA GLY A 2 -15.53 -0.30 7.18
C GLY A 2 -14.15 0.37 7.15
N ILE A 3 -13.46 0.35 8.30
CA ILE A 3 -12.08 0.84 8.46
C ILE A 3 -11.16 0.25 7.38
N PHE A 4 -11.25 -1.07 7.15
CA PHE A 4 -10.43 -1.77 6.17
C PHE A 4 -10.61 -1.22 4.75
N SER A 5 -11.86 -1.05 4.30
CA SER A 5 -12.14 -0.46 2.97
C SER A 5 -11.59 0.95 2.84
N ASN A 6 -11.56 1.73 3.91
CA ASN A 6 -11.00 3.07 3.89
C ASN A 6 -9.46 3.03 3.79
N ILE A 7 -8.79 2.13 4.53
CA ILE A 7 -7.33 1.91 4.42
C ILE A 7 -6.99 1.50 2.98
N MET A 8 -7.73 0.53 2.45
CA MET A 8 -7.60 0.06 1.08
C MET A 8 -7.77 1.20 0.07
N GLY A 9 -8.86 1.94 0.17
CA GLY A 9 -9.16 3.07 -0.72
C GLY A 9 -8.09 4.16 -0.67
N LYS A 10 -7.48 4.40 0.50
CA LYS A 10 -6.37 5.33 0.64
C LYS A 10 -5.10 4.81 -0.02
N ILE A 11 -4.76 3.54 0.14
CA ILE A 11 -3.53 2.96 -0.43
C ILE A 11 -3.66 2.84 -1.95
N PHE A 12 -4.70 2.17 -2.45
CA PHE A 12 -4.92 2.00 -3.88
C PHE A 12 -5.36 3.29 -4.59
N GLY A 13 -5.96 4.23 -3.84
CA GLY A 13 -6.28 5.58 -4.32
C GLY A 13 -5.09 6.54 -4.26
N HIS A 14 -4.04 6.19 -3.50
CA HIS A 14 -2.76 6.88 -3.59
C HIS A 14 -2.11 6.44 -4.89
N LYS A 15 -2.45 7.13 -5.99
CA LYS A 15 -1.66 7.03 -7.21
C LYS A 15 -0.24 7.41 -6.79
N PRO A 16 0.75 6.51 -6.96
CA PRO A 16 2.11 6.99 -6.98
C PRO A 16 2.08 8.01 -8.12
N GLN A 17 2.66 9.19 -7.89
CA GLN A 17 2.95 10.06 -9.00
C GLN A 17 3.84 9.22 -9.91
N ALA A 18 3.23 8.58 -10.93
CA ALA A 18 3.95 7.90 -11.97
C ALA A 18 4.95 8.95 -12.43
N ALA A 19 6.24 8.63 -12.28
CA ALA A 19 7.30 9.47 -12.79
C ALA A 19 6.85 9.94 -14.17
N PRO A 20 6.81 11.26 -14.43
CA PRO A 20 6.20 11.78 -15.64
C PRO A 20 6.83 11.03 -16.81
N ALA A 21 6.00 10.23 -17.50
CA ALA A 21 6.44 9.54 -18.70
C ALA A 21 7.08 10.61 -19.58
N PRO A 22 8.33 10.40 -20.06
CA PRO A 22 8.98 11.40 -20.88
C PRO A 22 8.08 11.61 -22.10
N SER A 23 7.52 12.81 -22.18
CA SER A 23 6.69 13.24 -23.30
C SER A 23 7.53 13.06 -24.57
N PRO A 24 7.07 12.29 -25.58
CA PRO A 24 7.86 12.12 -26.79
C PRO A 24 7.93 13.47 -27.49
N ALA A 25 9.13 14.06 -27.49
CA ALA A 25 9.42 15.27 -28.24
C ALA A 25 9.13 15.01 -29.75
N PRO A 26 8.54 15.96 -30.49
CA PRO A 26 8.21 15.74 -31.90
C PRO A 26 9.50 15.69 -32.72
N ALA A 27 9.88 14.50 -33.20
CA ALA A 27 10.99 14.34 -34.14
C ALA A 27 10.49 14.41 -35.58
N ALA A 28 11.05 15.36 -36.34
CA ALA A 28 10.85 15.55 -37.77
C ALA A 28 11.40 14.36 -38.60
N PRO A 29 10.91 14.12 -39.84
CA PRO A 29 11.20 12.90 -40.59
C PRO A 29 12.50 12.98 -41.41
N ALA A 30 13.37 11.98 -41.28
CA ALA A 30 14.43 11.65 -42.24
C ALA A 30 14.76 10.14 -42.22
N PRO A 31 15.12 9.51 -43.35
CA PRO A 31 15.02 8.06 -43.54
C PRO A 31 16.26 7.26 -43.08
N ALA A 32 15.98 6.09 -42.48
CA ALA A 32 16.68 4.79 -42.31
C ALA A 32 18.16 4.61 -42.78
N PRO A 33 18.96 3.65 -42.21
CA PRO A 33 18.49 2.36 -41.70
C PRO A 33 19.20 1.74 -40.46
N THR A 34 18.62 0.62 -39.99
CA THR A 34 19.18 -0.42 -39.10
C THR A 34 19.66 -0.02 -37.70
N ALA A 35 18.76 -0.14 -36.73
CA ALA A 35 19.10 -0.49 -35.36
C ALA A 35 18.06 -1.48 -34.84
N VAL A 36 18.54 -2.59 -34.27
CA VAL A 36 17.78 -3.63 -33.60
C VAL A 36 16.84 -2.96 -32.59
N ALA A 37 15.53 -3.03 -32.86
CA ALA A 37 14.52 -2.54 -31.95
C ALA A 37 14.54 -3.46 -30.71
N VAL A 38 15.26 -3.04 -29.67
CA VAL A 38 14.94 -3.49 -28.32
C VAL A 38 13.58 -2.87 -28.03
N ALA A 39 12.53 -3.65 -28.23
CA ALA A 39 11.19 -3.29 -27.81
C ALA A 39 11.28 -2.82 -26.34
N PRO A 40 10.70 -1.67 -25.96
CA PRO A 40 10.53 -1.38 -24.56
C PRO A 40 9.72 -2.55 -24.01
N ALA A 41 10.36 -3.33 -23.12
CA ALA A 41 9.69 -4.38 -22.40
C ALA A 41 8.43 -3.74 -21.83
N ALA A 42 7.27 -4.25 -22.25
CA ALA A 42 6.00 -3.82 -21.73
C ALA A 42 6.14 -3.77 -20.22
N GLU A 43 6.08 -2.54 -19.66
CA GLU A 43 6.05 -2.35 -18.22
C GLU A 43 4.96 -3.31 -17.72
N PRO A 44 5.31 -4.25 -16.82
CA PRO A 44 4.31 -5.16 -16.30
C PRO A 44 3.13 -4.32 -15.80
N PRO A 45 1.88 -4.82 -15.94
CA PRO A 45 0.71 -4.10 -15.45
C PRO A 45 1.01 -3.58 -14.05
N PRO A 46 0.59 -2.36 -13.67
CA PRO A 46 1.00 -1.73 -12.43
C PRO A 46 0.57 -2.63 -11.27
N VAL A 47 1.49 -3.50 -10.85
CA VAL A 47 1.31 -4.36 -9.70
C VAL A 47 1.36 -3.38 -8.56
N VAL A 48 0.25 -3.20 -7.88
CA VAL A 48 0.20 -2.22 -6.80
C VAL A 48 1.03 -2.76 -5.66
N ASP A 49 2.28 -2.34 -5.61
CA ASP A 49 3.23 -2.72 -4.57
C ASP A 49 2.87 -1.91 -3.31
N VAL A 50 1.99 -2.51 -2.50
CA VAL A 50 1.42 -1.89 -1.30
C VAL A 50 2.53 -1.49 -0.33
N ALA A 51 3.56 -2.33 -0.20
CA ALA A 51 4.69 -2.02 0.66
C ALA A 51 5.45 -0.79 0.18
N ALA A 52 5.67 -0.63 -1.13
CA ALA A 52 6.33 0.55 -1.69
C ALA A 52 5.46 1.81 -1.51
N MET A 53 4.14 1.70 -1.67
CA MET A 53 3.23 2.83 -1.43
C MET A 53 3.22 3.27 0.03
N LEU A 54 3.15 2.31 0.96
CA LEU A 54 3.20 2.60 2.38
C LEU A 54 4.58 3.16 2.78
N ASP A 55 5.67 2.69 2.19
CA ASP A 55 7.01 3.25 2.42
C ASP A 55 7.13 4.68 1.91
N ASP A 56 6.64 4.98 0.70
CA ASP A 56 6.60 6.34 0.14
C ASP A 56 5.77 7.30 0.99
N MET A 57 4.57 6.87 1.41
CA MET A 57 3.76 7.62 2.36
C MET A 57 4.51 7.86 3.68
N ALA A 58 5.26 6.86 4.16
CA ALA A 58 5.94 6.94 5.46
C ALA A 58 7.14 7.86 5.39
N ALA A 59 7.82 7.89 4.24
CA ALA A 59 8.87 8.87 3.94
C ALA A 59 8.30 10.29 3.78
N ALA A 60 7.10 10.43 3.24
CA ALA A 60 6.40 11.71 3.13
C ALA A 60 5.77 12.18 4.46
N ALA A 61 5.54 11.26 5.39
CA ALA A 61 4.97 11.58 6.69
C ALA A 61 5.97 12.40 7.53
N PRO A 62 5.50 13.46 8.24
CA PRO A 62 6.37 14.28 9.09
C PRO A 62 6.85 13.55 10.36
N GLN A 63 6.33 12.34 10.61
CA GLN A 63 6.57 11.52 11.79
C GLN A 63 7.08 10.15 11.34
N LYS A 64 8.00 9.59 12.11
CA LYS A 64 8.52 8.23 11.87
C LYS A 64 7.44 7.22 12.29
N LEU A 65 6.77 6.62 11.31
CA LEU A 65 5.65 5.70 11.49
C LEU A 65 6.09 4.27 11.18
N ASP A 66 6.06 3.39 12.17
CA ASP A 66 6.42 1.97 12.02
C ASP A 66 5.24 1.12 11.53
N TRP A 67 4.69 1.48 10.37
CA TRP A 67 3.53 0.82 9.76
C TRP A 67 3.70 -0.70 9.55
N ARG A 68 4.95 -1.16 9.46
CA ARG A 68 5.34 -2.58 9.27
C ARG A 68 5.14 -3.45 10.51
N HIS A 69 5.10 -2.84 11.70
CA HIS A 69 4.99 -3.56 12.98
C HIS A 69 3.77 -3.09 13.79
N SER A 70 3.21 -1.93 13.45
CA SER A 70 2.17 -1.26 14.20
C SER A 70 1.01 -0.87 13.28
N ILE A 71 -0.14 -1.52 13.50
CA ILE A 71 -1.39 -1.15 12.81
C ILE A 71 -1.79 0.29 13.09
N VAL A 72 -1.41 0.82 14.27
CA VAL A 72 -1.68 2.20 14.67
C VAL A 72 -0.98 3.15 13.71
N ASP A 73 0.32 2.93 13.50
CA ASP A 73 1.12 3.78 12.64
C ASP A 73 0.69 3.65 11.17
N LEU A 74 0.28 2.45 10.73
CA LEU A 74 -0.32 2.25 9.42
C LEU A 74 -1.62 3.07 9.26
N MET A 75 -2.48 3.09 10.26
CA MET A 75 -3.71 3.89 10.23
C MET A 75 -3.41 5.40 10.21
N LYS A 76 -2.44 5.87 11.00
CA LYS A 76 -2.00 7.28 10.97
C LYS A 76 -1.41 7.66 9.63
N LEU A 77 -0.68 6.73 9.02
CA LEU A 77 -0.03 6.91 7.74
C LEU A 77 -1.03 7.22 6.62
N VAL A 78 -2.15 6.49 6.60
CA VAL A 78 -3.24 6.73 5.65
C VAL A 78 -4.17 7.89 6.05
N GLY A 79 -3.81 8.63 7.10
CA GLY A 79 -4.52 9.82 7.58
C GLY A 79 -5.73 9.52 8.47
N MET A 80 -5.74 8.41 9.21
CA MET A 80 -6.79 8.08 10.20
C MET A 80 -6.32 8.31 11.65
N GLU A 81 -7.29 8.51 12.55
CA GLU A 81 -7.02 8.85 13.95
C GLU A 81 -6.45 7.70 14.80
N SER A 82 -6.57 6.45 14.34
CA SER A 82 -5.92 5.28 14.96
C SER A 82 -6.32 5.05 16.42
N SER A 83 -7.56 5.38 16.75
CA SER A 83 -8.12 5.25 18.10
C SER A 83 -8.46 3.80 18.44
N LEU A 84 -8.67 3.54 19.74
CA LEU A 84 -9.16 2.24 20.21
C LEU A 84 -10.53 1.88 19.63
N ALA A 85 -11.37 2.88 19.30
CA ALA A 85 -12.64 2.66 18.64
C ALA A 85 -12.44 2.08 17.23
N GLU A 86 -11.66 2.74 16.36
CA GLU A 86 -11.35 2.21 15.03
C GLU A 86 -10.67 0.84 15.07
N ARG A 87 -9.76 0.59 16.02
CA ARG A 87 -9.14 -0.72 16.16
C ARG A 87 -10.14 -1.81 16.54
N LYS A 88 -11.09 -1.52 17.42
CA LYS A 88 -12.17 -2.45 17.76
C LYS A 88 -13.10 -2.69 16.58
N GLU A 89 -13.48 -1.64 15.86
CA GLU A 89 -14.32 -1.76 14.66
C GLU A 89 -13.61 -2.58 13.57
N LEU A 90 -12.32 -2.32 13.33
CA LEU A 90 -11.49 -3.10 12.41
C LEU A 90 -11.38 -4.57 12.87
N ALA A 91 -11.23 -4.80 14.18
CA ALA A 91 -11.18 -6.15 14.74
C ALA A 91 -12.51 -6.88 14.53
N GLU A 92 -13.63 -6.20 14.68
CA GLU A 92 -14.96 -6.77 14.44
C GLU A 92 -15.20 -7.05 12.96
N GLU A 93 -14.81 -6.14 12.07
CA GLU A 93 -14.82 -6.33 10.60
C GLU A 93 -13.98 -7.52 10.16
N LEU A 94 -12.80 -7.70 10.75
CA LEU A 94 -11.88 -8.78 10.40
C LEU A 94 -12.20 -10.09 11.13
N GLY A 95 -13.17 -10.10 12.05
CA GLY A 95 -13.57 -11.29 12.81
C GLY A 95 -12.57 -11.70 13.91
N TYR A 96 -11.98 -10.73 14.60
CA TYR A 96 -11.10 -10.99 15.74
C TYR A 96 -11.88 -11.66 16.88
N GLY A 97 -11.58 -12.93 17.13
CA GLY A 97 -12.14 -13.72 18.22
C GLY A 97 -11.32 -13.71 19.52
N GLY A 98 -10.24 -12.94 19.57
CA GLY A 98 -9.35 -12.87 20.74
C GLY A 98 -9.82 -11.88 21.81
N ASP A 99 -8.98 -11.73 22.84
CA ASP A 99 -9.26 -10.82 23.95
C ASP A 99 -9.07 -9.36 23.54
N LYS A 100 -10.17 -8.59 23.50
CA LYS A 100 -10.16 -7.15 23.11
C LYS A 100 -9.54 -6.24 24.19
N SER A 101 -9.22 -6.78 25.37
CA SER A 101 -8.51 -6.07 26.44
C SER A 101 -6.99 -6.15 26.24
N ASP A 102 -6.49 -7.24 25.64
CA ASP A 102 -5.08 -7.37 25.24
C ASP A 102 -4.81 -6.62 23.93
N THR A 103 -4.64 -5.32 24.06
CA THR A 103 -4.36 -4.44 22.91
C THR A 103 -3.07 -4.79 22.18
N ALA A 104 -2.06 -5.38 22.84
CA ALA A 104 -0.81 -5.77 22.19
C ALA A 104 -1.02 -6.93 21.22
N ALA A 105 -1.59 -8.05 21.68
CA ALA A 105 -1.92 -9.20 20.84
C ALA A 105 -2.94 -8.83 19.75
N MET A 106 -3.94 -8.01 20.09
CA MET A 106 -4.91 -7.51 19.13
C MET A 106 -4.23 -6.67 18.04
N ASN A 107 -3.32 -5.76 18.37
CA ASN A 107 -2.63 -4.92 17.38
C ASN A 107 -1.77 -5.75 16.42
N ILE A 108 -1.03 -6.74 16.93
CA ILE A 108 -0.19 -7.62 16.11
C ILE A 108 -1.08 -8.43 15.16
N TRP A 109 -2.17 -9.00 15.67
CA TRP A 109 -3.10 -9.77 14.86
C TRP A 109 -3.79 -8.89 13.78
N LEU A 110 -4.26 -7.71 14.17
CA LEU A 110 -4.91 -6.74 13.28
C LEU A 110 -3.96 -6.33 12.15
N HIS A 111 -2.72 -6.00 12.49
CA HIS A 111 -1.69 -5.66 11.50
C HIS A 111 -1.54 -6.76 10.45
N LYS A 112 -1.32 -8.02 10.89
CA LYS A 112 -1.16 -9.17 9.98
C LYS A 112 -2.40 -9.39 9.11
N GLN A 113 -3.60 -9.29 9.68
CA GLN A 113 -4.84 -9.46 8.92
C GLN A 113 -5.07 -8.36 7.88
N VAL A 114 -4.78 -7.11 8.22
CA VAL A 114 -4.86 -6.00 7.26
C VAL A 114 -3.89 -6.24 6.11
N ILE A 115 -2.62 -6.54 6.38
CA ILE A 115 -1.62 -6.81 5.34
C ILE A 115 -2.05 -7.98 4.44
N ARG A 116 -2.51 -9.07 5.04
CA ARG A 116 -3.01 -10.24 4.30
C ARG A 116 -4.19 -9.86 3.41
N LYS A 117 -5.17 -9.13 3.93
CA LYS A 117 -6.34 -8.67 3.17
C LYS A 117 -5.95 -7.71 2.04
N LEU A 118 -4.98 -6.81 2.26
CA LEU A 118 -4.41 -5.98 1.20
C LEU A 118 -3.81 -6.84 0.10
N SER A 119 -3.12 -7.92 0.46
CA SER A 119 -2.58 -8.88 -0.51
C SER A 119 -3.68 -9.56 -1.33
N GLU A 120 -4.71 -10.06 -0.65
CA GLU A 120 -5.85 -10.76 -1.26
C GLU A 120 -6.63 -9.86 -2.24
N ASN A 121 -6.61 -8.54 -2.03
CA ASN A 121 -7.33 -7.57 -2.86
C ASN A 121 -6.48 -6.97 -4.00
N GLY A 122 -5.39 -7.64 -4.39
CA GLY A 122 -4.56 -7.25 -5.53
C GLY A 122 -3.34 -6.38 -5.20
N GLY A 123 -3.04 -6.22 -3.90
CA GLY A 123 -1.80 -5.63 -3.44
C GLY A 123 -0.66 -6.64 -3.44
N LYS A 124 0.53 -6.22 -3.85
CA LYS A 124 1.75 -6.97 -3.62
C LYS A 124 2.37 -6.54 -2.30
N VAL A 125 2.56 -7.49 -1.40
CA VAL A 125 3.17 -7.29 -0.08
C VAL A 125 4.27 -8.33 0.11
N PRO A 126 5.42 -7.93 0.68
CA PRO A 126 6.54 -8.81 0.91
C PRO A 126 6.20 -9.86 1.98
N ALA A 127 6.75 -11.06 1.81
CA ALA A 127 6.47 -12.22 2.67
C ALA A 127 6.77 -11.96 4.15
N GLU A 128 7.76 -11.10 4.44
CA GLU A 128 8.11 -10.69 5.81
C GLU A 128 6.98 -9.99 6.57
N LEU A 129 6.01 -9.37 5.87
CA LEU A 129 4.85 -8.73 6.50
C LEU A 129 3.64 -9.66 6.61
N LEU A 130 3.70 -10.81 5.93
CA LEU A 130 2.67 -11.84 5.94
C LEU A 130 2.91 -12.89 7.04
N ASP A 131 4.11 -12.91 7.64
CA ASP A 131 4.54 -13.84 8.70
C ASP A 131 4.02 -13.46 10.09
#